data_AF-H0WWZ6-F1
#
_entry.id   AF-H0WWZ6-F1
#
_cell.length_a   1.000
_cell.length_b   1.000
_cell.length_c   1.000
_cell.angle_alpha   90.00
_cell.angle_beta   90.00
_cell.angle_gamma   90.00
#
_symmetry.space_group_name_H-M   'P 1'
#
loop_
_entity.id
_entity.type
_entity.pdbx_description
1 polymer ?
#
loop_
_entity_poly.entity_id
_entity_poly.type
_entity_poly.pdbx_seq_one_letter_code
_entity_poly.pdbx_strand_id
1 'polypeptide(L)'
;KDTGKTPVEPEVAIHRIRITLTSRNVKSLEKVCADLIRGAKEKNLKVKGPVRMPTKTLRITTRKTPCGEGSKTWDRFQMRIHKRLID
;
A
#
# COMPACT_ATOMS: atom_id res chain seq x y z
N LYS A 1 -44.40 -4.62 40.24
CA LYS A 1 -44.66 -5.52 39.08
C LYS A 1 -43.67 -5.10 38.00
N ASP A 2 -42.42 -5.42 38.28
CA ASP A 2 -41.25 -5.01 37.50
C ASP A 2 -41.09 -5.91 36.28
N THR A 3 -41.00 -5.31 35.11
CA THR A 3 -40.64 -6.02 33.88
C THR A 3 -39.53 -5.28 33.15
N GLY A 4 -38.30 -5.75 33.39
CA GLY A 4 -37.29 -6.02 32.38
C GLY A 4 -36.86 -4.87 31.46
N LYS A 5 -35.97 -4.02 31.96
CA LYS A 5 -35.12 -3.19 31.10
C LYS A 5 -34.02 -4.08 30.52
N THR A 6 -34.15 -4.49 29.27
CA THR A 6 -33.11 -5.22 28.52
C THR A 6 -31.81 -4.40 28.49
N PRO A 7 -30.64 -4.98 28.80
CA PRO A 7 -29.37 -4.29 28.67
C PRO A 7 -29.08 -4.06 27.18
N VAL A 8 -28.87 -2.81 26.80
CA VAL A 8 -28.39 -2.46 25.45
C VAL A 8 -26.93 -2.89 25.40
N GLU A 9 -26.62 -3.93 24.63
CA GLU A 9 -25.23 -4.37 24.44
C GLU A 9 -24.39 -3.23 23.83
N PRO A 10 -23.13 -3.06 24.27
CA PRO A 10 -22.29 -1.98 23.77
C PRO A 10 -22.03 -2.18 22.28
N GLU A 11 -22.45 -1.21 21.46
CA GLU A 11 -22.08 -1.17 20.04
C GLU A 11 -20.56 -1.17 19.92
N VAL A 12 -20.00 -2.29 19.44
CA VAL A 12 -18.56 -2.40 19.18
C VAL A 12 -18.23 -1.44 18.04
N ALA A 13 -17.60 -0.31 18.36
CA ALA A 13 -17.16 0.68 17.37
C ALA A 13 -16.28 0.00 16.30
N ILE A 14 -16.81 -0.14 15.08
CA ILE A 14 -16.11 -0.79 13.97
C ILE A 14 -15.04 0.18 13.45
N HIS A 15 -13.78 -0.06 13.84
CA HIS A 15 -12.64 0.71 13.35
C HIS A 15 -12.28 0.26 11.93
N ARG A 16 -12.59 1.10 10.94
CA ARG A 16 -12.20 0.88 9.54
C ARG A 16 -10.82 1.46 9.30
N ILE A 17 -9.80 0.61 9.24
CA ILE A 17 -8.41 1.02 9.04
C ILE A 17 -8.01 0.70 7.60
N ARG A 18 -7.48 1.68 6.88
CA ARG A 18 -6.98 1.51 5.52
C ARG A 18 -5.48 1.76 5.49
N ILE A 19 -4.72 0.74 5.12
CA ILE A 19 -3.25 0.79 5.09
C ILE A 19 -2.81 0.82 3.62
N THR A 20 -2.10 1.88 3.25
CA THR A 20 -1.46 1.97 1.93
C THR A 20 0.03 1.73 2.07
N LEU A 21 0.54 0.70 1.39
CA LEU A 21 1.96 0.42 1.30
C LEU A 21 2.47 0.77 -0.09
N THR A 22 3.51 1.58 -0.17
CA THR A 22 4.17 1.96 -1.42
C THR A 22 5.66 1.68 -1.35
N SER A 23 6.20 1.02 -2.37
CA SER A 23 7.63 0.70 -2.44
C SER A 23 8.10 0.60 -3.88
N ARG A 24 9.42 0.78 -4.10
CA ARG A 24 10.10 0.50 -5.36
C ARG A 24 10.41 -0.99 -5.53
N ASN A 25 10.66 -1.69 -4.42
CA ASN A 25 11.01 -3.10 -4.42
C ASN A 25 9.76 -3.96 -4.14
N VAL A 26 9.42 -4.83 -5.10
CA VAL A 26 8.24 -5.70 -5.01
C VAL A 26 8.41 -6.77 -3.94
N LYS A 27 9.60 -7.38 -3.82
CA LYS A 27 9.84 -8.49 -2.89
C LYS A 27 9.66 -8.03 -1.44
N SER A 28 10.19 -6.86 -1.09
CA SER A 28 10.00 -6.31 0.26
C SER A 28 8.54 -5.93 0.52
N LEU A 29 7.85 -5.38 -0.48
CA LEU A 29 6.45 -4.99 -0.38
C LEU A 29 5.52 -6.19 -0.16
N GLU A 30 5.80 -7.31 -0.83
CA GLU A 30 5.03 -8.55 -0.70
C GLU A 30 5.28 -9.23 0.64
N LYS A 31 6.53 -9.26 1.10
CA LYS A 31 6.87 -9.75 2.44
C LYS A 31 6.11 -9.00 3.53
N VAL A 32 6.17 -7.67 3.51
CA VAL A 32 5.50 -6.83 4.51
C VAL A 32 3.97 -6.97 4.42
N CYS A 33 3.39 -7.04 3.22
CA CYS A 33 1.95 -7.32 3.09
C CYS A 33 1.56 -8.64 3.77
N ALA A 34 2.32 -9.71 3.53
CA ALA A 34 2.04 -11.03 4.09
C ALA A 34 2.12 -11.02 5.63
N ASP A 35 3.18 -10.42 6.18
CA ASP A 35 3.36 -10.31 7.63
C ASP A 35 2.24 -9.51 8.30
N LEU A 36 1.79 -8.42 7.66
CA LEU A 36 0.75 -7.55 8.20
C LEU A 36 -0.62 -8.21 8.18
N ILE A 37 -0.94 -8.96 7.14
CA ILE A 37 -2.18 -9.76 7.05
C ILE A 37 -2.17 -10.88 8.10
N ARG A 38 -1.02 -11.54 8.28
CA ARG A 38 -0.87 -12.60 9.29
C ARG A 38 -1.09 -12.04 10.70
N GLY A 39 -0.41 -10.94 11.06
CA GLY A 39 -0.58 -10.31 12.36
C GLY A 39 -1.98 -9.76 12.63
N ALA A 40 -2.70 -9.31 11.58
CA ALA A 40 -4.09 -8.86 11.71
C ALA A 40 -5.05 -10.04 11.94
N LYS A 41 -4.82 -11.18 11.28
CA LYS A 41 -5.60 -12.42 11.50
C LYS A 41 -5.37 -13.00 12.90
N GLU A 42 -4.13 -13.00 13.39
CA GLU A 42 -3.79 -13.43 14.76
C GLU A 42 -4.54 -12.61 15.83
N LYS A 43 -4.82 -11.33 15.54
CA LYS A 43 -5.58 -10.43 16.42
C LYS A 43 -7.10 -10.45 16.20
N ASN A 44 -7.61 -11.37 15.39
CA ASN A 44 -9.04 -11.49 15.04
C ASN A 44 -9.65 -10.22 14.41
N LEU A 45 -8.85 -9.43 13.70
CA LEU A 45 -9.36 -8.29 12.93
C LEU A 45 -9.94 -8.76 11.58
N LYS A 46 -11.02 -8.14 11.14
CA LYS A 46 -11.56 -8.35 9.79
C LYS A 46 -10.64 -7.67 8.78
N VAL A 47 -10.06 -8.44 7.86
CA VAL A 47 -9.13 -7.94 6.84
C VAL A 47 -9.69 -8.22 5.46
N LYS A 48 -9.68 -7.19 4.61
CA LYS A 48 -9.84 -7.31 3.18
C LYS A 48 -8.45 -7.29 2.55
N GLY A 49 -8.17 -8.35 1.78
CA GLY A 49 -6.84 -8.68 1.29
C GLY A 49 -6.12 -7.56 0.53
N PRO A 50 -4.82 -7.75 0.23
CA PRO A 50 -3.98 -6.70 -0.34
C PRO A 50 -4.39 -6.44 -1.79
N VAL A 51 -5.09 -5.35 -2.04
CA VAL A 51 -5.47 -4.89 -3.37
C VAL A 51 -4.24 -4.29 -4.05
N ARG A 52 -3.88 -4.85 -5.20
CA ARG A 52 -2.77 -4.35 -6.03
C ARG A 52 -3.26 -3.15 -6.83
N MET A 53 -2.78 -1.97 -6.47
CA MET A 53 -3.03 -0.76 -7.25
C MET A 53 -2.09 -0.69 -8.46
N PRO A 54 -2.48 0.00 -9.54
CA PRO A 54 -1.65 0.20 -10.72
C PRO A 54 -0.27 0.74 -10.36
N THR A 55 0.77 0.19 -10.98
CA THR A 55 2.16 0.62 -10.77
C THR A 55 2.41 1.91 -11.52
N LYS A 56 2.87 2.95 -10.83
CA LYS A 56 3.27 4.19 -11.49
C LYS A 56 4.67 4.03 -12.06
N THR A 57 4.84 4.34 -13.35
CA THR A 57 6.14 4.37 -14.02
C THR A 57 6.59 5.80 -14.21
N LEU A 58 7.58 6.22 -13.44
CA LEU A 58 8.22 7.53 -13.58
C LEU A 58 9.38 7.38 -14.57
N ARG A 59 9.38 8.21 -15.60
CA ARG A 59 10.40 8.19 -16.67
C ARG A 59 11.02 9.56 -16.78
N ILE A 60 12.33 9.62 -16.69
CA ILE A 60 13.11 10.85 -16.89
C ILE A 60 14.12 10.56 -17.99
N THR A 61 14.12 11.41 -19.01
CA THR A 61 15.08 11.33 -20.11
C THR A 61 15.92 12.60 -20.11
N THR A 62 17.23 12.46 -19.94
CA THR A 62 18.18 13.58 -19.87
C THR A 62 19.28 13.38 -20.89
N ARG A 63 19.81 14.48 -21.41
CA ARG A 63 21.00 14.43 -22.26
C ARG A 63 22.18 13.97 -21.40
N LYS A 64 23.00 13.07 -21.93
CA LYS A 64 24.20 12.60 -21.22
C LYS A 64 25.21 13.72 -21.03
N THR A 65 25.38 14.54 -22.06
CA THR A 65 26.32 15.66 -22.04
C THR A 65 25.69 16.90 -21.37
N PRO A 66 26.46 17.64 -20.56
CA PRO A 66 26.00 18.88 -19.96
C PRO A 66 25.99 20.05 -20.95
N CYS A 67 26.73 19.94 -22.05
CA CYS A 67 26.88 20.95 -23.08
C CYS A 67 26.16 20.60 -24.40
N GLY A 68 26.03 21.61 -25.27
CA GLY A 68 25.42 21.55 -26.58
C GLY A 68 26.18 20.71 -27.62
N GLU A 69 27.49 20.56 -27.42
CA GLU A 69 28.42 19.89 -28.33
C GLU A 69 28.53 18.37 -28.09
N GLY A 70 29.02 17.64 -29.10
CA GLY A 70 29.22 16.19 -29.07
C GLY A 70 28.00 15.34 -29.49
N SER A 71 28.12 14.02 -29.31
CA SER A 71 27.13 13.05 -29.79
C SER A 71 25.78 13.15 -29.05
N LYS A 72 24.68 13.18 -29.82
CA LYS A 72 23.29 13.28 -29.34
C LYS A 72 22.83 12.01 -28.61
N THR A 73 23.36 11.80 -27.40
CA THR A 73 23.08 10.63 -26.58
C THR A 73 22.26 11.01 -25.34
N TRP A 74 21.36 10.11 -24.93
CA TRP A 74 20.38 10.34 -23.88
C TRP A 74 20.34 9.17 -22.90
N ASP A 75 20.23 9.48 -21.61
CA ASP A 75 19.91 8.51 -20.57
C ASP A 75 18.40 8.37 -20.43
N ARG A 76 17.98 7.16 -20.06
CA ARG A 76 16.58 6.82 -19.80
C ARG A 76 16.46 6.22 -18.41
N PHE A 77 16.18 7.06 -17.43
CA PHE A 77 15.95 6.61 -16.06
C PHE A 77 14.48 6.20 -15.90
N GLN A 78 14.28 5.04 -15.27
CA GLN A 78 12.95 4.53 -14.95
C GLN A 78 12.88 4.17 -13.47
N MET A 79 11.81 4.64 -12.82
CA MET A 79 11.43 4.19 -11.49
C MET A 79 10.01 3.65 -11.53
N ARG A 80 9.79 2.49 -10.90
CA ARG A 80 8.47 1.89 -10.74
C ARG A 80 8.07 1.99 -9.28
N ILE A 81 6.90 2.56 -9.01
CA ILE A 81 6.32 2.65 -7.66
C ILE A 81 5.13 1.71 -7.62
N HIS A 82 5.26 0.67 -6.80
CA HIS A 82 4.24 -0.33 -6.58
C HIS A 82 3.42 0.05 -5.34
N LYS A 83 2.10 -0.05 -5.46
CA LYS A 83 1.16 0.25 -4.38
C LYS A 83 0.34 -0.98 -4.02
N ARG A 84 0.18 -1.23 -2.72
CA ARG A 84 -0.72 -2.22 -2.13
C ARG A 84 -1.64 -1.51 -1.15
N LEU A 85 -2.91 -1.87 -1.17
CA LEU A 85 -3.92 -1.35 -0.27
C LEU A 85 -4.46 -2.51 0.54
N ILE A 86 -4.42 -2.42 1.86
CA ILE A 86 -5.03 -3.37 2.78
C ILE A 86 -6.16 -2.63 3.50
N ASP A 87 -7.34 -3.23 3.53
CA ASP A 87 -8.55 -2.70 4.17
C ASP A 87 -9.01 -3.60 5.32
#